data_AF-A0A410NUV1-F1
#
_entry.id   AF-A0A410NUV1-F1
#
_cell.length_a   1.000
_cell.length_b   1.000
_cell.length_c   1.000
_cell.angle_alpha   90.00
_cell.angle_beta   90.00
_cell.angle_gamma   90.00
#
_symmetry.space_group_name_H-M   'P 1'
#
loop_
_entity.id
_entity.type
_entity.pdbx_description
1 polymer ?
#
loop_
_entity_poly.entity_id
_entity_poly.type
_entity_poly.pdbx_seq_one_letter_code
_entity_poly.pdbx_strand_id
1 'polypeptide(L)'
;MAISRRRALLTVLLGGAAPMAFRDVAQAEITQYTYDALGRLKTVTYSNGATVTYDYDAAGNRTQWTQTPPASVQASLTASPTAVPEGSSATLTWSTNYATSASISPGVGSVTPLTSGSVSVTPSVTTTYTLTANGPNGPATSQATVTVYPKPTSSLSASPASIVEGTSTTLNWTSTNATAATINNGVGGVTPVPGGSVSVSPLVTTTYTLTVTGAGGQHTSQTTVTVTPNNFTRTIQITGSGPVNLRSLANAAGYNGAQNANVTFEVGTSVTITGAAGAPGGGIAIDSGAWPTGSYAITLTLRVKSGGVVRGGGGRGGVGGYHGTSGDAGGSGGDAIFCRLPMSIIIDGGGIVQGGGGGGGGGAGGNNGDPYEPQLGGGGGGGGGAPNGSGGAGGGGAPSGANGNPGSATTGGFGGDASLGSGGGTGALYGAIGNDGFNFFSPLGQAWGGSGGAGGYAVRKNGNAVNVTNNGTTAGGIG
;
A
#
# COMPACT_ATOMS: atom_id res chain seq x y z
N MET A 1 24.32 92.08 13.40
CA MET A 1 25.36 92.90 12.74
C MET A 1 25.16 92.82 11.24
N ALA A 2 24.76 93.92 10.62
CA ALA A 2 24.58 94.02 9.18
C ALA A 2 25.94 94.19 8.49
N ILE A 3 26.31 93.29 7.57
CA ILE A 3 27.43 93.50 6.66
C ILE A 3 26.88 93.59 5.23
N SER A 4 26.98 94.81 4.72
CA SER A 4 26.68 95.30 3.39
C SER A 4 27.25 94.41 2.28
N ARG A 5 26.39 93.86 1.42
CA ARG A 5 26.79 93.32 0.12
C ARG A 5 26.82 94.44 -0.90
N ARG A 6 27.99 95.06 -1.12
CA ARG A 6 28.22 95.93 -2.28
C ARG A 6 28.37 95.07 -3.53
N ARG A 7 27.46 95.28 -4.49
CA ARG A 7 27.63 94.89 -5.89
C ARG A 7 28.81 95.68 -6.47
N ALA A 8 29.88 94.99 -6.88
CA ALA A 8 30.89 95.54 -7.77
C ALA A 8 30.63 94.98 -9.17
N LEU A 9 30.31 95.88 -10.10
CA LEU A 9 30.22 95.65 -11.53
C LEU A 9 31.67 95.53 -12.06
N LEU A 10 32.02 94.42 -12.70
CA LEU A 10 33.33 94.25 -13.35
C LEU A 10 33.12 93.72 -14.77
N THR A 11 33.54 94.53 -15.75
CA THR A 11 33.54 94.24 -17.18
C THR A 11 34.70 93.30 -17.52
N VAL A 12 34.44 92.20 -18.24
CA VAL A 12 35.47 91.38 -18.91
C VAL A 12 35.03 91.12 -20.36
N LEU A 13 35.98 91.28 -21.28
CA LEU A 13 35.84 91.22 -22.72
C LEU A 13 36.40 89.89 -23.27
N LEU A 14 35.65 89.27 -24.19
CA LEU A 14 35.98 88.25 -25.22
C LEU A 14 36.12 86.76 -24.85
N GLY A 15 35.39 85.93 -25.63
CA GLY A 15 35.83 84.58 -26.00
C GLY A 15 34.78 83.47 -25.97
N GLY A 16 33.78 83.49 -26.86
CA GLY A 16 33.04 82.31 -27.37
C GLY A 16 32.72 81.14 -26.43
N ALA A 17 31.66 81.27 -25.63
CA ALA A 17 30.67 80.24 -25.25
C ALA A 17 29.73 80.87 -24.21
N ALA A 18 28.43 80.59 -24.29
CA ALA A 18 27.41 81.26 -23.49
C ALA A 18 27.64 81.18 -21.95
N PRO A 19 27.31 82.24 -21.19
CA PRO A 19 27.58 82.33 -19.75
C PRO A 19 26.46 81.65 -18.94
N MET A 20 26.39 80.32 -18.95
CA MET A 20 25.55 79.60 -17.97
C MET A 20 26.34 79.14 -16.73
N ALA A 21 27.68 79.04 -16.79
CA ALA A 21 28.50 78.47 -15.72
C ALA A 21 28.65 79.33 -14.44
N PHE A 22 28.28 80.61 -14.47
CA PHE A 22 28.48 81.52 -13.32
C PHE A 22 27.28 81.65 -12.37
N ARG A 23 26.10 81.12 -12.73
CA ARG A 23 24.89 81.24 -11.87
C ARG A 23 24.72 80.09 -10.87
N ASP A 24 25.45 78.98 -11.02
CA ASP A 24 25.16 77.74 -10.27
C ASP A 24 25.86 77.59 -8.92
N VAL A 25 26.83 78.47 -8.60
CA VAL A 25 27.41 78.50 -7.24
C VAL A 25 26.43 79.07 -6.21
N ALA A 26 25.45 79.85 -6.65
CA ALA A 26 24.51 80.54 -5.76
C ALA A 26 23.55 79.61 -5.01
N GLN A 27 23.45 78.33 -5.40
CA GLN A 27 22.59 77.32 -4.75
C GLN A 27 23.37 76.22 -4.02
N ALA A 28 24.71 76.22 -4.09
CA ALA A 28 25.55 75.20 -3.47
C ALA A 28 26.14 75.70 -2.15
N GLU A 29 26.15 74.83 -1.14
CA GLU A 29 26.77 75.12 0.15
C GLU A 29 28.30 75.05 0.05
N ILE A 30 28.99 75.79 0.93
CA ILE A 30 30.45 75.75 0.99
C ILE A 30 30.87 74.57 1.85
N THR A 31 31.74 73.71 1.31
CA THR A 31 32.21 72.50 2.00
C THR A 31 33.65 72.65 2.49
N GLN A 32 34.47 73.50 1.86
CA GLN A 32 35.87 73.65 2.25
C GLN A 32 36.41 75.05 1.95
N TYR A 33 37.25 75.55 2.85
CA TYR A 33 38.13 76.69 2.62
C TYR A 33 39.58 76.23 2.70
N THR A 34 40.43 76.82 1.87
CA THR A 34 41.89 76.69 1.98
C THR A 34 42.52 78.06 2.02
N TYR A 35 43.70 78.16 2.62
CA TYR A 35 44.42 79.42 2.81
C TYR A 35 45.82 79.33 2.24
N ASP A 36 46.39 80.46 1.82
CA ASP A 36 47.79 80.55 1.46
C ASP A 36 48.70 80.61 2.71
N ALA A 37 50.02 80.65 2.51
CA ALA A 37 51.00 80.68 3.60
C ALA A 37 50.91 81.94 4.48
N LEU A 38 50.21 82.99 4.03
CA LEU A 38 49.97 84.23 4.77
C LEU A 38 48.59 84.24 5.45
N GLY A 39 47.87 83.11 5.44
CA GLY A 39 46.56 82.96 6.07
C GLY A 39 45.41 83.62 5.28
N ARG A 40 45.62 84.01 4.02
CA ARG A 40 44.58 84.61 3.16
C ARG A 40 43.81 83.51 2.45
N LEU A 41 42.50 83.71 2.25
CA LEU A 41 41.63 82.71 1.61
C LEU A 41 42.07 82.43 0.16
N LYS A 42 42.48 81.20 -0.14
CA LYS A 42 43.01 80.82 -1.45
C LYS A 42 41.97 80.13 -2.32
N THR A 43 41.26 79.14 -1.79
CA THR A 43 40.22 78.40 -2.55
C THR A 43 38.99 78.14 -1.69
N VAL A 44 37.82 78.26 -2.29
CA VAL A 44 36.52 77.87 -1.75
C VAL A 44 36.00 76.70 -2.57
N THR A 45 35.68 75.57 -1.93
CA THR A 45 35.04 74.41 -2.57
C THR A 45 33.57 74.33 -2.18
N TYR A 46 32.72 74.05 -3.15
CA TYR A 46 31.27 73.97 -2.99
C TYR A 46 30.78 72.52 -3.02
N SER A 47 29.57 72.26 -2.50
CA SER A 47 28.94 70.93 -2.43
C SER A 47 28.62 70.31 -3.81
N ASN A 48 28.65 71.11 -4.86
CA ASN A 48 28.52 70.69 -6.26
C ASN A 48 29.88 70.43 -6.94
N GLY A 49 30.99 70.44 -6.20
CA GLY A 49 32.34 70.23 -6.71
C GLY A 49 32.96 71.43 -7.44
N ALA A 50 32.22 72.53 -7.63
CA ALA A 50 32.80 73.78 -8.14
C ALA A 50 33.79 74.35 -7.13
N THR A 51 34.83 75.01 -7.64
CA THR A 51 35.81 75.72 -6.81
C THR A 51 35.94 77.16 -7.29
N VAL A 52 36.16 78.08 -6.36
CA VAL A 52 36.56 79.46 -6.65
C VAL A 52 37.95 79.68 -6.04
N THR A 53 38.92 80.07 -6.86
CA THR A 53 40.30 80.33 -6.43
C THR A 53 40.62 81.82 -6.56
N TYR A 54 41.39 82.35 -5.60
CA TYR A 54 41.79 83.75 -5.51
C TYR A 54 43.31 83.89 -5.58
N ASP A 55 43.76 84.84 -6.39
CA ASP A 55 45.16 85.25 -6.45
C ASP A 55 45.34 86.64 -5.85
N TYR A 56 46.50 86.86 -5.23
CA TYR A 56 46.81 88.09 -4.51
C TYR A 56 48.18 88.62 -4.91
N ASP A 57 48.32 89.95 -4.92
CA ASP A 57 49.63 90.60 -5.00
C ASP A 57 50.39 90.52 -3.66
N ALA A 58 51.63 91.04 -3.67
CA ALA A 58 52.49 91.12 -2.49
C ALA A 58 51.97 92.11 -1.43
N ALA A 59 51.10 93.05 -1.80
CA ALA A 59 50.49 94.03 -0.90
C ALA A 59 49.20 93.51 -0.23
N GLY A 60 48.69 92.33 -0.62
CA GLY A 60 47.48 91.74 -0.05
C GLY A 60 46.21 91.98 -0.86
N ASN A 61 46.28 92.68 -2.00
CA ASN A 61 45.11 92.94 -2.83
C ASN A 61 44.82 91.74 -3.73
N ARG A 62 43.53 91.39 -3.87
CA ARG A 62 43.09 90.33 -4.77
C ARG A 62 43.22 90.79 -6.22
N THR A 63 44.03 90.09 -7.00
CA THR A 63 44.37 90.45 -8.39
C THR A 63 43.52 89.69 -9.40
N GLN A 64 43.20 88.43 -9.11
CA GLN A 64 42.44 87.56 -9.99
C GLN A 64 41.53 86.64 -9.18
N TRP A 65 40.53 86.10 -9.87
CA TRP A 65 39.83 84.92 -9.41
C TRP A 65 39.42 84.05 -10.59
N THR A 66 39.36 82.75 -10.35
CA THR A 66 38.93 81.75 -11.33
C THR A 66 37.87 80.85 -10.70
N GLN A 67 36.97 80.32 -11.53
CA GLN A 67 35.93 79.39 -11.09
C GLN A 67 35.88 78.18 -12.01
N THR A 68 35.80 76.99 -11.43
CA THR A 68 35.51 75.75 -12.18
C THR A 68 33.99 75.54 -12.31
N PRO A 69 33.49 74.94 -13.40
CA PRO A 69 32.10 74.51 -13.47
C PRO A 69 31.80 73.43 -12.42
N PRO A 70 30.52 73.23 -12.04
CA PRO A 70 30.14 72.12 -11.16
C PRO A 70 30.53 70.76 -11.75
N ALA A 71 30.87 69.80 -10.88
CA ALA A 71 31.18 68.44 -11.30
C ALA A 71 29.92 67.75 -11.88
N SER A 72 30.11 66.81 -12.81
CA SER A 72 29.00 66.01 -13.32
C SER A 72 28.38 65.17 -12.20
N VAL A 73 27.05 65.10 -12.18
CA VAL A 73 26.32 64.30 -11.20
C VAL A 73 26.69 62.83 -11.38
N GLN A 74 26.84 62.11 -10.26
CA GLN A 74 27.10 60.68 -10.26
C GLN A 74 25.93 59.96 -9.59
N ALA A 75 25.56 58.80 -10.13
CA ALA A 75 24.49 57.97 -9.60
C ALA A 75 24.90 56.50 -9.71
N SER A 76 24.68 55.74 -8.65
CA SER A 76 24.84 54.29 -8.60
C SER A 76 23.63 53.69 -7.91
N LEU A 77 23.00 52.69 -8.53
CA LEU A 77 21.91 51.92 -7.97
C LEU A 77 22.24 50.43 -8.08
N THR A 78 22.07 49.71 -6.97
CA THR A 78 22.25 48.26 -6.92
C THR A 78 21.05 47.61 -6.23
N ALA A 79 20.78 46.35 -6.56
CA ALA A 79 19.75 45.53 -5.91
C ALA A 79 20.39 44.29 -5.28
N SER A 80 19.97 43.95 -4.06
CA SER A 80 20.40 42.73 -3.39
C SER A 80 19.24 42.11 -2.60
N PRO A 81 18.85 40.85 -2.88
CA PRO A 81 19.27 40.04 -4.03
C PRO A 81 18.75 40.58 -5.37
N THR A 82 19.39 40.20 -6.49
CA THR A 82 18.97 40.58 -7.86
C THR A 82 17.84 39.71 -8.42
N ALA A 83 17.54 38.58 -7.76
CA ALA A 83 16.42 37.73 -8.09
C ALA A 83 15.69 37.24 -6.83
N VAL A 84 14.36 37.26 -6.85
CA VAL A 84 13.52 36.90 -5.71
C VAL A 84 12.30 36.08 -6.14
N PRO A 85 11.79 35.17 -5.30
CA PRO A 85 10.45 34.62 -5.48
C PRO A 85 9.39 35.72 -5.42
N GLU A 86 8.29 35.54 -6.15
CA GLU A 86 7.13 36.42 -6.07
C GLU A 86 6.68 36.64 -4.62
N GLY A 87 6.42 37.91 -4.26
CA GLY A 87 6.05 38.33 -2.91
C GLY A 87 7.21 38.48 -1.92
N SER A 88 8.44 38.14 -2.30
CA SER A 88 9.63 38.40 -1.49
C SER A 88 10.21 39.80 -1.74
N SER A 89 11.06 40.27 -0.83
CA SER A 89 11.66 41.60 -0.91
C SER A 89 13.10 41.59 -1.44
N ALA A 90 13.46 42.63 -2.18
CA ALA A 90 14.84 42.98 -2.50
C ALA A 90 15.19 44.35 -1.90
N THR A 91 16.46 44.58 -1.56
CA THR A 91 16.93 45.88 -1.09
C THR A 91 17.59 46.63 -2.23
N LEU A 92 17.08 47.82 -2.54
CA LEU A 92 17.75 48.76 -3.43
C LEU A 92 18.69 49.63 -2.61
N THR A 93 19.95 49.75 -3.03
CA THR A 93 20.95 50.63 -2.40
C THR A 93 21.41 51.64 -3.43
N TRP A 94 21.33 52.93 -3.09
CA TRP A 94 21.76 54.02 -3.95
C TRP A 94 22.96 54.77 -3.37
N SER A 95 23.75 55.37 -4.25
CA SER A 95 24.70 56.43 -3.93
C SER A 95 24.64 57.50 -5.00
N THR A 96 24.72 58.76 -4.59
CA THR A 96 24.82 59.90 -5.52
C THR A 96 25.92 60.85 -5.07
N ASN A 97 26.53 61.54 -6.03
CA ASN A 97 27.47 62.61 -5.76
C ASN A 97 27.07 63.86 -6.56
N TYR A 98 27.22 65.03 -5.94
CA TYR A 98 26.86 66.34 -6.49
C TYR A 98 25.37 66.52 -6.87
N ALA A 99 24.50 65.59 -6.47
CA ALA A 99 23.07 65.67 -6.71
C ALA A 99 22.39 66.60 -5.69
N THR A 100 21.46 67.43 -6.17
CA THR A 100 20.57 68.26 -5.35
C THR A 100 19.21 67.59 -5.10
N SER A 101 18.86 66.59 -5.91
CA SER A 101 17.70 65.72 -5.70
C SER A 101 17.93 64.35 -6.33
N ALA A 102 17.28 63.32 -5.79
CA ALA A 102 17.31 61.98 -6.36
C ALA A 102 15.96 61.28 -6.16
N SER A 103 15.56 60.47 -7.14
CA SER A 103 14.34 59.66 -7.07
C SER A 103 14.53 58.31 -7.73
N ILE A 104 13.88 57.28 -7.22
CA ILE A 104 13.85 55.94 -7.80
C ILE A 104 12.44 55.65 -8.34
N SER A 105 12.36 55.22 -9.59
CA SER A 105 11.12 54.80 -10.25
C SER A 105 11.26 53.37 -10.79
N PRO A 106 10.23 52.52 -10.75
CA PRO A 106 8.87 52.80 -10.27
C PRO A 106 8.71 52.67 -8.74
N GLY A 107 7.66 53.31 -8.20
CA GLY A 107 7.10 53.01 -6.87
C GLY A 107 7.79 53.61 -5.63
N VAL A 108 9.09 53.90 -5.67
CA VAL A 108 9.82 54.45 -4.51
C VAL A 108 9.63 55.96 -4.39
N GLY A 109 9.81 56.70 -5.49
CA GLY A 109 9.75 58.16 -5.48
C GLY A 109 11.06 58.81 -5.00
N SER A 110 10.97 60.00 -4.40
CA SER A 110 12.14 60.75 -3.92
C SER A 110 12.87 60.02 -2.80
N VAL A 111 14.20 60.01 -2.83
CA VAL A 111 15.03 59.30 -1.85
C VAL A 111 15.82 60.25 -0.96
N THR A 112 15.93 59.89 0.33
CA THR A 112 16.73 60.62 1.33
C THR A 112 17.39 59.61 2.29
N PRO A 113 18.63 59.83 2.75
CA PRO A 113 19.60 60.87 2.34
C PRO A 113 20.04 60.77 0.87
N LEU A 114 20.49 61.89 0.27
CA LEU A 114 20.88 61.94 -1.14
C LEU A 114 22.20 61.21 -1.42
N THR A 115 23.19 61.35 -0.53
CA THR A 115 24.56 60.81 -0.72
C THR A 115 24.59 59.29 -0.79
N SER A 116 23.83 58.63 0.08
CA SER A 116 23.63 57.18 0.05
C SER A 116 22.47 56.77 0.92
N GLY A 117 21.80 55.68 0.56
CA GLY A 117 20.76 55.06 1.38
C GLY A 117 20.26 53.76 0.77
N SER A 118 19.26 53.16 1.42
CA SER A 118 18.65 51.91 0.97
C SER A 118 17.16 51.87 1.23
N VAL A 119 16.42 51.15 0.39
CA VAL A 119 14.97 50.93 0.54
C VAL A 119 14.62 49.48 0.16
N SER A 120 13.72 48.88 0.92
CA SER A 120 13.18 47.55 0.60
C SER A 120 12.01 47.67 -0.37
N VAL A 121 11.98 46.80 -1.38
CA VAL A 121 10.92 46.73 -2.41
C VAL A 121 10.43 45.31 -2.58
N THR A 122 9.14 45.12 -2.87
CA THR A 122 8.49 43.82 -3.10
C THR A 122 7.81 43.78 -4.47
N PRO A 123 8.57 43.73 -5.58
CA PRO A 123 7.99 43.69 -6.92
C PRO A 123 7.20 42.39 -7.16
N SER A 124 6.04 42.49 -7.82
CA SER A 124 5.21 41.33 -8.22
C SER A 124 5.63 40.72 -9.55
N VAL A 125 6.36 41.46 -10.38
CA VAL A 125 6.91 41.03 -11.67
C VAL A 125 8.34 41.56 -11.81
N THR A 126 9.14 40.98 -12.70
CA THR A 126 10.49 41.48 -12.99
C THR A 126 10.45 42.98 -13.29
N THR A 127 11.12 43.75 -12.43
CA THR A 127 11.03 45.22 -12.43
C THR A 127 12.44 45.81 -12.54
N THR A 128 12.63 46.73 -13.47
CA THR A 128 13.85 47.54 -13.58
C THR A 128 13.61 48.88 -12.89
N TYR A 129 14.34 49.13 -11.81
CA TYR A 129 14.35 50.39 -11.10
C TYR A 129 15.37 51.33 -11.72
N THR A 130 14.99 52.59 -11.90
CA THR A 130 15.84 53.66 -12.41
C THR A 130 15.98 54.73 -11.33
N LEU A 131 17.21 54.94 -10.86
CA LEU A 131 17.60 56.10 -10.07
C LEU A 131 17.87 57.27 -11.03
N THR A 132 17.23 58.40 -10.78
CA THR A 132 17.49 59.66 -11.46
C THR A 132 17.97 60.67 -10.43
N ALA A 133 19.23 61.07 -10.52
CA ALA A 133 19.83 62.10 -9.67
C ALA A 133 19.97 63.39 -10.49
N ASN A 134 19.42 64.50 -10.01
CA ASN A 134 19.53 65.80 -10.67
C ASN A 134 20.51 66.69 -9.91
N GLY A 135 21.25 67.53 -10.65
CA GLY A 135 22.16 68.51 -10.08
C GLY A 135 22.54 69.56 -11.11
N PRO A 136 23.43 70.50 -10.72
CA PRO A 136 23.72 71.69 -11.52
C PRO A 136 24.36 71.40 -12.89
N ASN A 137 25.06 70.28 -13.04
CA ASN A 137 25.71 69.88 -14.30
C ASN A 137 25.01 68.69 -14.97
N GLY A 138 23.67 68.72 -14.98
CA GLY A 138 22.81 67.74 -15.65
C GLY A 138 22.46 66.52 -14.79
N PRO A 139 21.46 65.73 -15.22
CA PRO A 139 21.05 64.53 -14.50
C PRO A 139 22.00 63.35 -14.75
N ALA A 140 22.11 62.46 -13.77
CA ALA A 140 22.71 61.14 -13.92
C ALA A 140 21.67 60.05 -13.62
N THR A 141 21.71 58.97 -14.38
CA THR A 141 20.82 57.83 -14.18
C THR A 141 21.61 56.55 -13.91
N SER A 142 21.02 55.66 -13.13
CA SER A 142 21.53 54.31 -12.88
C SER A 142 20.36 53.34 -12.75
N GLN A 143 20.54 52.09 -13.19
CA GLN A 143 19.47 51.08 -13.19
C GLN A 143 19.88 49.84 -12.42
N ALA A 144 18.90 49.24 -11.75
CA ALA A 144 19.00 47.92 -11.14
C ALA A 144 17.74 47.11 -11.43
N THR A 145 17.91 45.89 -11.93
CA THR A 145 16.80 44.98 -12.22
C THR A 145 16.66 43.96 -11.10
N VAL A 146 15.43 43.79 -10.62
CA VAL A 146 15.03 42.70 -9.72
C VAL A 146 14.20 41.71 -10.52
N THR A 147 14.75 40.53 -10.80
CA THR A 147 14.03 39.44 -11.47
C THR A 147 13.10 38.76 -10.49
N VAL A 148 11.83 38.59 -10.86
CA VAL A 148 10.82 37.91 -10.01
C VAL A 148 10.48 36.56 -10.61
N TYR A 149 10.63 35.50 -9.81
CA TYR A 149 10.21 34.15 -10.19
C TYR A 149 8.81 33.86 -9.67
N PRO A 150 7.82 33.60 -10.57
CA PRO A 150 6.46 33.31 -10.15
C PRO A 150 6.38 32.01 -9.36
N LYS A 151 5.47 31.95 -8.39
CA LYS A 151 5.29 30.74 -7.59
C LYS A 151 4.76 29.58 -8.45
N PRO A 152 5.23 28.34 -8.24
CA PRO A 152 4.64 27.18 -8.90
C PRO A 152 3.17 26.98 -8.53
N THR A 153 2.40 26.41 -9.45
CA THR A 153 1.03 25.94 -9.21
C THR A 153 0.90 24.50 -9.69
N SER A 154 -0.04 23.75 -9.12
CA SER A 154 -0.30 22.37 -9.52
C SER A 154 -1.73 21.93 -9.29
N SER A 155 -2.13 20.87 -9.99
CA SER A 155 -3.34 20.09 -9.69
C SER A 155 -3.03 18.59 -9.76
N LEU A 156 -3.75 17.79 -8.98
CA LEU A 156 -3.64 16.33 -8.96
C LEU A 156 -5.05 15.73 -8.83
N SER A 157 -5.39 14.77 -9.68
CA SER A 157 -6.67 14.05 -9.64
C SER A 157 -6.47 12.56 -9.88
N ALA A 158 -7.39 11.74 -9.37
CA ALA A 158 -7.44 10.31 -9.63
C ALA A 158 -8.70 9.96 -10.42
N SER A 159 -8.57 9.14 -11.47
CA SER A 159 -9.69 8.70 -12.29
C SER A 159 -9.56 7.20 -12.61
N PRO A 160 -10.41 6.33 -12.02
CA PRO A 160 -11.48 6.65 -11.05
C PRO A 160 -10.95 7.01 -9.64
N ALA A 161 -11.67 7.83 -8.88
CA ALA A 161 -11.28 8.20 -7.50
C ALA A 161 -11.48 7.07 -6.48
N SER A 162 -12.27 6.06 -6.83
CA SER A 162 -12.51 4.87 -6.04
C SER A 162 -12.25 3.62 -6.86
N ILE A 163 -11.54 2.66 -6.26
CA ILE A 163 -11.20 1.38 -6.87
C ILE A 163 -11.52 0.23 -5.93
N VAL A 164 -11.63 -0.97 -6.49
CA VAL A 164 -11.63 -2.20 -5.71
C VAL A 164 -10.18 -2.65 -5.57
N GLU A 165 -9.81 -3.19 -4.41
CA GLU A 165 -8.48 -3.76 -4.18
C GLU A 165 -8.09 -4.72 -5.32
N GLY A 166 -6.87 -4.55 -5.85
CA GLY A 166 -6.36 -5.30 -6.99
C GLY A 166 -6.66 -4.68 -8.36
N THR A 167 -7.46 -3.61 -8.43
CA THR A 167 -7.60 -2.81 -9.66
C THR A 167 -6.71 -1.56 -9.61
N SER A 168 -6.62 -0.84 -10.73
CA SER A 168 -5.80 0.35 -10.86
C SER A 168 -6.64 1.62 -11.04
N THR A 169 -6.04 2.76 -10.70
CA THR A 169 -6.52 4.10 -11.08
C THR A 169 -5.40 4.90 -11.73
N THR A 170 -5.77 5.90 -12.52
CA THR A 170 -4.80 6.82 -13.12
C THR A 170 -4.77 8.12 -12.34
N LEU A 171 -3.59 8.47 -11.82
CA LEU A 171 -3.30 9.80 -11.30
C LEU A 171 -2.98 10.71 -12.49
N ASN A 172 -3.60 11.89 -12.56
CA ASN A 172 -3.35 12.91 -13.57
C ASN A 172 -2.91 14.18 -12.88
N TRP A 173 -1.87 14.83 -13.40
CA TRP A 173 -1.37 16.09 -12.85
C TRP A 173 -1.19 17.16 -13.92
N THR A 174 -1.23 18.40 -13.46
CA THR A 174 -0.76 19.57 -14.20
C THR A 174 0.09 20.44 -13.29
N SER A 175 1.04 21.18 -13.86
CA SER A 175 1.80 22.18 -13.13
C SER A 175 2.20 23.37 -14.00
N THR A 176 2.49 24.49 -13.36
CA THR A 176 2.96 25.72 -14.02
C THR A 176 4.09 26.33 -13.19
N ASN A 177 5.04 27.01 -13.84
CA ASN A 177 6.24 27.59 -13.21
C ASN A 177 7.10 26.59 -12.39
N ALA A 178 6.95 25.29 -12.65
CA ALA A 178 7.69 24.22 -12.01
C ALA A 178 8.77 23.66 -12.93
N THR A 179 9.93 23.35 -12.35
CA THR A 179 11.06 22.68 -13.00
C THR A 179 11.19 21.21 -12.59
N ALA A 180 10.56 20.82 -11.49
CA ALA A 180 10.52 19.44 -11.02
C ALA A 180 9.16 19.11 -10.38
N ALA A 181 8.73 17.86 -10.48
CA ALA A 181 7.51 17.34 -9.89
C ALA A 181 7.75 15.93 -9.32
N THR A 182 7.19 15.65 -8.15
CA THR A 182 7.26 14.34 -7.49
C THR A 182 5.91 13.97 -6.88
N ILE A 183 5.56 12.70 -6.90
CA ILE A 183 4.39 12.14 -6.22
C ILE A 183 4.87 11.13 -5.17
N ASN A 184 4.32 11.18 -3.96
CA ASN A 184 4.67 10.26 -2.87
C ASN A 184 4.10 8.84 -3.08
N ASN A 185 4.12 8.01 -2.03
CA ASN A 185 3.58 6.63 -2.02
C ASN A 185 4.20 5.72 -3.10
N GLY A 186 5.52 5.86 -3.30
CA GLY A 186 6.28 5.01 -4.21
C GLY A 186 6.25 5.42 -5.69
N VAL A 187 5.56 6.50 -6.07
CA VAL A 187 5.55 6.98 -7.46
C VAL A 187 6.88 7.67 -7.84
N GLY A 188 7.37 8.60 -7.02
CA GLY A 188 8.64 9.29 -7.23
C GLY A 188 8.55 10.47 -8.20
N GLY A 189 9.65 10.74 -8.92
CA GLY A 189 9.73 11.84 -9.90
C GLY A 189 8.83 11.60 -11.12
N VAL A 190 8.08 12.62 -11.53
CA VAL A 190 7.13 12.51 -12.64
C VAL A 190 7.49 13.41 -13.81
N THR A 191 7.38 12.86 -15.02
CA THR A 191 7.66 13.54 -16.28
C THR A 191 6.56 13.25 -17.29
N PRO A 192 6.07 14.23 -18.07
CA PRO A 192 6.49 15.64 -18.10
C PRO A 192 6.09 16.42 -16.84
N VAL A 193 6.92 17.39 -16.44
CA VAL A 193 6.62 18.27 -15.28
C VAL A 193 5.34 19.11 -15.52
N PRO A 194 5.12 19.76 -16.69
CA PRO A 194 3.93 20.58 -16.91
C PRO A 194 2.60 19.83 -16.85
N GLY A 195 2.61 18.52 -17.12
CA GLY A 195 1.44 17.66 -17.00
C GLY A 195 1.69 16.26 -17.55
N GLY A 196 0.98 15.30 -16.98
CA GLY A 196 1.09 13.89 -17.34
C GLY A 196 0.17 13.02 -16.51
N SER A 197 0.35 11.70 -16.64
CA SER A 197 -0.42 10.72 -15.90
C SER A 197 0.41 9.48 -15.55
N VAL A 198 0.00 8.77 -14.49
CA VAL A 198 0.61 7.52 -14.05
C VAL A 198 -0.44 6.59 -13.46
N SER A 199 -0.38 5.31 -13.79
CA SER A 199 -1.26 4.29 -13.24
C SER A 199 -0.71 3.78 -11.90
N VAL A 200 -1.59 3.63 -10.91
CA VAL A 200 -1.28 3.11 -9.57
C VAL A 200 -2.33 2.11 -9.11
N SER A 201 -1.93 1.15 -8.28
CA SER A 201 -2.82 0.10 -7.75
C SER A 201 -2.67 -0.02 -6.22
N PRO A 202 -3.07 1.00 -5.43
CA PRO A 202 -2.97 0.93 -3.98
C PRO A 202 -3.87 -0.18 -3.40
N LEU A 203 -3.39 -0.88 -2.37
CA LEU A 203 -4.13 -1.95 -1.68
C LEU A 203 -5.03 -1.43 -0.55
N VAL A 204 -4.77 -0.21 -0.08
CA VAL A 204 -5.55 0.48 0.96
C VAL A 204 -5.81 1.92 0.53
N THR A 205 -6.85 2.54 1.08
CA THR A 205 -7.16 3.96 0.81
C THR A 205 -5.93 4.82 1.05
N THR A 206 -5.49 5.52 0.00
CA THR A 206 -4.18 6.18 -0.04
C THR A 206 -4.34 7.61 -0.56
N THR A 207 -3.81 8.58 0.17
CA THR A 207 -3.72 9.99 -0.27
C THR A 207 -2.38 10.25 -0.95
N TYR A 208 -2.44 10.58 -2.24
CA TYR A 208 -1.28 10.98 -3.03
C TYR A 208 -1.09 12.49 -2.95
N THR A 209 0.16 12.90 -2.77
CA THR A 209 0.60 14.29 -2.73
C THR A 209 1.57 14.53 -3.87
N LEU A 210 1.20 15.43 -4.78
CA LEU A 210 2.08 15.99 -5.79
C LEU A 210 2.80 17.19 -5.18
N THR A 211 4.12 17.19 -5.23
CA THR A 211 4.97 18.32 -4.85
C THR A 211 5.69 18.83 -6.09
N VAL A 212 5.46 20.09 -6.44
CA VAL A 212 6.12 20.77 -7.57
C VAL A 212 7.07 21.84 -7.05
N THR A 213 8.24 21.95 -7.69
CA THR A 213 9.32 22.88 -7.31
C THR A 213 9.72 23.71 -8.52
N GLY A 214 9.91 25.01 -8.32
CA GLY A 214 10.45 25.95 -9.30
C GLY A 214 11.26 27.07 -8.62
N ALA A 215 11.82 27.99 -9.39
CA ALA A 215 12.63 29.09 -8.86
C ALA A 215 11.85 30.03 -7.91
N GLY A 216 10.52 30.10 -8.05
CA GLY A 216 9.61 30.83 -7.14
C GLY A 216 9.19 30.05 -5.90
N GLY A 217 9.76 28.86 -5.64
CA GLY A 217 9.47 28.05 -4.45
C GLY A 217 8.77 26.73 -4.76
N GLN A 218 7.82 26.34 -3.91
CA GLN A 218 7.10 25.07 -4.01
C GLN A 218 5.58 25.22 -3.89
N HIS A 219 4.86 24.26 -4.46
CA HIS A 219 3.42 24.10 -4.30
C HIS A 219 3.07 22.61 -4.20
N THR A 220 1.99 22.30 -3.47
CA THR A 220 1.52 20.92 -3.28
C THR A 220 0.04 20.79 -3.63
N SER A 221 -0.33 19.66 -4.23
CA SER A 221 -1.72 19.26 -4.47
C SER A 221 -1.93 17.82 -4.03
N GLN A 222 -3.15 17.47 -3.63
CA GLN A 222 -3.45 16.13 -3.14
C GLN A 222 -4.71 15.55 -3.78
N THR A 223 -4.74 14.22 -3.89
CA THR A 223 -5.94 13.46 -4.23
C THR A 223 -5.96 12.17 -3.42
N THR A 224 -7.14 11.72 -3.01
CA THR A 224 -7.30 10.47 -2.26
C THR A 224 -7.93 9.43 -3.15
N VAL A 225 -7.25 8.29 -3.28
CA VAL A 225 -7.79 7.09 -3.93
C VAL A 225 -8.43 6.24 -2.85
N THR A 226 -9.75 6.11 -2.90
CA THR A 226 -10.50 5.25 -1.96
C THR A 226 -10.43 3.82 -2.45
N VAL A 227 -9.97 2.89 -1.60
CA VAL A 227 -9.89 1.47 -1.94
C VAL A 227 -10.93 0.71 -1.14
N THR A 228 -11.87 0.09 -1.85
CA THR A 228 -12.81 -0.85 -1.25
C THR A 228 -12.18 -2.25 -1.26
N PRO A 229 -12.05 -2.93 -0.11
CA PRO A 229 -11.51 -4.29 -0.05
C PRO A 229 -12.27 -5.24 -0.97
N ASN A 230 -11.55 -6.13 -1.65
CA ASN A 230 -12.17 -7.09 -2.56
C ASN A 230 -12.65 -8.33 -1.78
N ASN A 231 -13.85 -8.23 -1.21
CA ASN A 231 -14.40 -9.24 -0.31
C ASN A 231 -15.49 -10.08 -0.99
N PHE A 232 -15.37 -11.40 -0.91
CA PHE A 232 -16.43 -12.37 -1.18
C PHE A 232 -17.09 -12.77 0.14
N THR A 233 -18.27 -12.20 0.43
CA THR A 233 -19.03 -12.50 1.65
C THR A 233 -20.35 -13.16 1.30
N ARG A 234 -20.55 -14.44 1.65
CA ARG A 234 -21.79 -15.18 1.37
C ARG A 234 -22.16 -16.17 2.47
N THR A 235 -23.46 -16.44 2.57
CA THR A 235 -23.98 -17.66 3.20
C THR A 235 -24.44 -18.61 2.11
N ILE A 236 -23.87 -19.82 2.07
CA ILE A 236 -24.12 -20.84 1.05
C ILE A 236 -24.84 -22.02 1.72
N GLN A 237 -26.03 -22.34 1.23
CA GLN A 237 -26.73 -23.55 1.66
C GLN A 237 -26.12 -24.77 1.00
N ILE A 238 -25.77 -25.79 1.79
CA ILE A 238 -25.36 -27.09 1.29
C ILE A 238 -26.62 -27.89 1.02
N THR A 239 -26.76 -28.37 -0.23
CA THR A 239 -27.87 -29.20 -0.67
C THR A 239 -27.35 -30.53 -1.25
N GLY A 240 -28.25 -31.51 -1.38
CA GLY A 240 -27.90 -32.86 -1.85
C GLY A 240 -27.56 -33.81 -0.71
N SER A 241 -27.05 -35.00 -1.07
CA SER A 241 -26.76 -36.08 -0.12
C SER A 241 -25.39 -36.74 -0.24
N GLY A 242 -24.64 -36.42 -1.30
CA GLY A 242 -23.30 -36.96 -1.55
C GLY A 242 -22.17 -36.08 -0.99
N PRO A 243 -20.91 -36.47 -1.20
CA PRO A 243 -19.74 -35.72 -0.76
C PRO A 243 -19.72 -34.27 -1.27
N VAL A 244 -19.27 -33.35 -0.41
CA VAL A 244 -19.26 -31.91 -0.67
C VAL A 244 -17.84 -31.37 -0.55
N ASN A 245 -17.46 -30.50 -1.49
CA ASN A 245 -16.25 -29.69 -1.39
C ASN A 245 -16.63 -28.20 -1.22
N LEU A 246 -16.29 -27.60 -0.07
CA LEU A 246 -16.68 -26.23 0.25
C LEU A 246 -16.05 -25.20 -0.70
N ARG A 247 -14.81 -25.43 -1.15
CA ARG A 247 -14.18 -24.58 -2.15
C ARG A 247 -14.95 -24.61 -3.48
N SER A 248 -15.35 -25.79 -3.95
CA SER A 248 -16.14 -25.92 -5.17
C SER A 248 -17.49 -25.22 -5.06
N LEU A 249 -18.16 -25.30 -3.90
CA LEU A 249 -19.41 -24.57 -3.64
C LEU A 249 -19.20 -23.05 -3.67
N ALA A 250 -18.10 -22.55 -3.08
CA ALA A 250 -17.78 -21.13 -3.14
C ALA A 250 -17.51 -20.68 -4.58
N ASN A 251 -16.76 -21.46 -5.37
CA ASN A 251 -16.51 -21.16 -6.77
C ASN A 251 -17.81 -21.09 -7.58
N ALA A 252 -18.70 -22.07 -7.41
CA ALA A 252 -20.03 -22.06 -8.03
C ALA A 252 -20.87 -20.85 -7.62
N ALA A 253 -20.66 -20.33 -6.40
CA ALA A 253 -21.31 -19.12 -5.89
C ALA A 253 -20.61 -17.80 -6.30
N GLY A 254 -19.54 -17.86 -7.10
CA GLY A 254 -18.85 -16.70 -7.69
C GLY A 254 -17.46 -16.40 -7.13
N TYR A 255 -16.93 -17.18 -6.19
CA TYR A 255 -15.58 -16.98 -5.68
C TYR A 255 -14.53 -17.35 -6.73
N ASN A 256 -13.67 -16.40 -7.09
CA ASN A 256 -12.65 -16.62 -8.14
C ASN A 256 -11.26 -16.95 -7.60
N GLY A 257 -11.06 -16.95 -6.27
CA GLY A 257 -9.75 -17.21 -5.65
C GLY A 257 -8.83 -16.00 -5.51
N ALA A 258 -9.26 -14.82 -5.93
CA ALA A 258 -8.48 -13.57 -5.89
C ALA A 258 -9.13 -12.52 -4.97
N GLN A 259 -9.73 -12.96 -3.86
CA GLN A 259 -10.54 -12.14 -2.96
C GLN A 259 -10.38 -12.63 -1.52
N ASN A 260 -10.54 -11.71 -0.56
CA ASN A 260 -10.79 -12.10 0.82
C ASN A 260 -12.13 -12.84 0.89
N ALA A 261 -12.21 -13.91 1.67
CA ALA A 261 -13.41 -14.74 1.76
C ALA A 261 -13.95 -14.73 3.18
N ASN A 262 -15.23 -14.39 3.34
CA ASN A 262 -15.99 -14.58 4.57
C ASN A 262 -17.24 -15.39 4.24
N VAL A 263 -17.14 -16.72 4.37
CA VAL A 263 -18.17 -17.63 3.86
C VAL A 263 -18.73 -18.49 4.99
N THR A 264 -20.04 -18.47 5.13
CA THR A 264 -20.78 -19.40 5.99
C THR A 264 -21.43 -20.47 5.14
N PHE A 265 -21.10 -21.73 5.37
CA PHE A 265 -21.76 -22.87 4.74
C PHE A 265 -22.76 -23.46 5.73
N GLU A 266 -23.99 -23.71 5.30
CA GLU A 266 -25.03 -24.23 6.17
C GLU A 266 -25.54 -25.59 5.67
N VAL A 267 -25.38 -26.63 6.48
CA VAL A 267 -26.12 -27.88 6.30
C VAL A 267 -27.50 -27.65 6.91
N GLY A 268 -28.51 -27.51 6.05
CA GLY A 268 -29.89 -27.19 6.45
C GLY A 268 -30.60 -28.35 7.15
N THR A 269 -31.80 -28.06 7.66
CA THR A 269 -32.70 -29.08 8.23
C THR A 269 -33.09 -30.11 7.17
N SER A 270 -33.11 -31.39 7.55
CA SER A 270 -33.39 -32.52 6.65
C SER A 270 -32.37 -32.74 5.55
N VAL A 271 -31.20 -32.10 5.61
CA VAL A 271 -30.07 -32.36 4.71
C VAL A 271 -29.18 -33.43 5.34
N THR A 272 -28.91 -34.52 4.61
CA THR A 272 -28.01 -35.59 5.05
C THR A 272 -26.87 -35.75 4.06
N ILE A 273 -25.69 -35.27 4.41
CA ILE A 273 -24.46 -35.39 3.61
C ILE A 273 -23.72 -36.65 4.04
N THR A 274 -23.52 -37.58 3.10
CA THR A 274 -22.79 -38.83 3.37
C THR A 274 -21.58 -38.97 2.45
N GLY A 275 -20.43 -39.26 3.03
CA GLY A 275 -19.22 -39.60 2.31
C GLY A 275 -19.36 -40.88 1.48
N ALA A 276 -18.61 -40.98 0.39
CA ALA A 276 -18.65 -42.17 -0.47
C ALA A 276 -18.20 -43.43 0.28
N ALA A 277 -19.08 -44.41 0.48
CA ALA A 277 -18.77 -45.62 1.23
C ALA A 277 -18.02 -46.68 0.40
N GLY A 278 -17.35 -47.63 1.06
CA GLY A 278 -16.76 -48.82 0.41
C GLY A 278 -15.38 -48.61 -0.24
N ALA A 279 -14.79 -47.41 -0.13
CA ALA A 279 -13.36 -47.22 -0.41
C ALA A 279 -12.51 -47.66 0.80
N PRO A 280 -11.23 -48.06 0.61
CA PRO A 280 -10.34 -48.44 1.71
C PRO A 280 -10.14 -47.36 2.79
N GLY A 281 -10.45 -46.10 2.49
CA GLY A 281 -10.39 -44.97 3.44
C GLY A 281 -11.73 -44.54 4.02
N GLY A 282 -12.85 -45.00 3.44
CA GLY A 282 -14.16 -44.37 3.58
C GLY A 282 -14.16 -42.92 3.06
N GLY A 283 -15.22 -42.49 2.40
CA GLY A 283 -15.26 -41.18 1.76
C GLY A 283 -15.46 -40.05 2.77
N ILE A 284 -14.81 -38.92 2.53
CA ILE A 284 -15.05 -37.69 3.29
C ILE A 284 -16.44 -37.14 2.92
N ALA A 285 -17.24 -36.76 3.90
CA ALA A 285 -18.55 -36.14 3.64
C ALA A 285 -18.41 -34.67 3.23
N ILE A 286 -17.65 -33.87 4.00
CA ILE A 286 -17.37 -32.47 3.70
C ILE A 286 -15.86 -32.23 3.75
N ASP A 287 -15.29 -31.89 2.61
CA ASP A 287 -13.91 -31.41 2.49
C ASP A 287 -13.92 -29.88 2.34
N SER A 288 -13.17 -29.15 3.18
CA SER A 288 -13.09 -27.70 3.05
C SER A 288 -12.48 -27.25 1.70
N GLY A 289 -11.72 -28.12 1.04
CA GLY A 289 -11.01 -27.84 -0.20
C GLY A 289 -9.78 -26.96 0.01
N ALA A 290 -9.05 -26.70 -1.07
CA ALA A 290 -7.87 -25.84 -1.07
C ALA A 290 -8.26 -24.36 -1.26
N TRP A 291 -7.81 -23.50 -0.35
CA TRP A 291 -8.02 -22.05 -0.40
C TRP A 291 -6.68 -21.32 -0.57
N PRO A 292 -6.66 -20.10 -1.14
CA PRO A 292 -5.43 -19.34 -1.28
C PRO A 292 -4.79 -19.09 0.10
N THR A 293 -3.48 -19.26 0.19
CA THR A 293 -2.71 -19.06 1.43
C THR A 293 -1.87 -17.79 1.34
N GLY A 294 -1.83 -16.99 2.40
CA GLY A 294 -0.90 -15.87 2.56
C GLY A 294 -1.28 -14.57 1.84
N SER A 295 -2.03 -14.63 0.73
CA SER A 295 -2.42 -13.44 -0.04
C SER A 295 -3.77 -12.83 0.33
N TYR A 296 -4.67 -13.62 0.93
CA TYR A 296 -6.04 -13.20 1.22
C TYR A 296 -6.47 -13.68 2.60
N ALA A 297 -7.30 -12.87 3.27
CA ALA A 297 -7.93 -13.27 4.51
C ALA A 297 -9.08 -14.24 4.22
N ILE A 298 -8.95 -15.49 4.67
CA ILE A 298 -9.94 -16.55 4.47
C ILE A 298 -10.57 -16.91 5.82
N THR A 299 -11.87 -16.61 5.97
CA THR A 299 -12.68 -16.94 7.14
C THR A 299 -13.83 -17.83 6.71
N LEU A 300 -13.78 -19.10 7.11
CA LEU A 300 -14.84 -20.07 6.82
C LEU A 300 -15.58 -20.46 8.09
N THR A 301 -16.90 -20.50 8.00
CA THR A 301 -17.78 -21.08 9.02
C THR A 301 -18.58 -22.21 8.39
N LEU A 302 -18.54 -23.41 8.97
CA LEU A 302 -19.47 -24.48 8.64
C LEU A 302 -20.48 -24.63 9.78
N ARG A 303 -21.76 -24.44 9.48
CA ARG A 303 -22.85 -24.59 10.44
C ARG A 303 -23.70 -25.80 10.08
N VAL A 304 -23.81 -26.75 11.00
CA VAL A 304 -24.72 -27.88 10.90
C VAL A 304 -25.95 -27.56 11.75
N LYS A 305 -27.06 -27.24 11.09
CA LYS A 305 -28.31 -26.83 11.75
C LYS A 305 -29.03 -28.02 12.38
N SER A 306 -30.02 -27.74 13.23
CA SER A 306 -30.94 -28.76 13.75
C SER A 306 -31.56 -29.59 12.62
N GLY A 307 -31.46 -30.91 12.72
CA GLY A 307 -31.93 -31.85 11.71
C GLY A 307 -31.03 -31.98 10.48
N GLY A 308 -29.90 -31.26 10.43
CA GLY A 308 -28.82 -31.46 9.47
C GLY A 308 -27.89 -32.59 9.93
N VAL A 309 -27.48 -33.44 8.99
CA VAL A 309 -26.67 -34.64 9.26
C VAL A 309 -25.46 -34.67 8.33
N VAL A 310 -24.28 -34.89 8.89
CA VAL A 310 -23.03 -35.07 8.15
C VAL A 310 -22.37 -36.37 8.61
N ARG A 311 -22.14 -37.31 7.67
CA ARG A 311 -21.58 -38.63 7.95
C ARG A 311 -20.45 -38.98 7.02
N GLY A 312 -19.29 -39.34 7.54
CA GLY A 312 -18.26 -39.99 6.73
C GLY A 312 -18.76 -41.33 6.19
N GLY A 313 -18.24 -41.78 5.05
CA GLY A 313 -18.63 -43.06 4.45
C GLY A 313 -18.07 -44.25 5.21
N GLY A 314 -18.80 -45.36 5.28
CA GLY A 314 -18.33 -46.59 5.95
C GLY A 314 -17.17 -47.24 5.21
N GLY A 315 -16.22 -47.80 5.97
CA GLY A 315 -15.08 -48.54 5.44
C GLY A 315 -15.49 -49.88 4.82
N ARG A 316 -14.73 -50.31 3.81
CA ARG A 316 -14.91 -51.63 3.19
C ARG A 316 -14.43 -52.75 4.12
N GLY A 317 -15.16 -53.86 4.21
CA GLY A 317 -14.69 -55.06 4.88
C GLY A 317 -13.49 -55.71 4.17
N GLY A 318 -12.56 -56.26 4.95
CA GLY A 318 -11.35 -56.92 4.43
C GLY A 318 -11.69 -58.19 3.65
N VAL A 319 -10.91 -58.48 2.61
CA VAL A 319 -11.07 -59.72 1.82
C VAL A 319 -10.58 -60.91 2.65
N GLY A 320 -11.33 -62.01 2.64
CA GLY A 320 -10.91 -63.24 3.31
C GLY A 320 -9.65 -63.84 2.66
N GLY A 321 -8.81 -64.49 3.47
CA GLY A 321 -7.58 -65.12 3.01
C GLY A 321 -7.85 -66.32 2.09
N TYR A 322 -7.00 -66.48 1.08
CA TYR A 322 -6.87 -67.73 0.33
C TYR A 322 -6.21 -68.80 1.22
N HIS A 323 -6.16 -70.04 0.76
CA HIS A 323 -5.53 -71.14 1.50
C HIS A 323 -4.14 -70.78 2.05
N GLY A 324 -3.94 -70.97 3.36
CA GLY A 324 -2.67 -70.66 4.02
C GLY A 324 -2.32 -69.18 4.17
N THR A 325 -3.18 -68.25 3.71
CA THR A 325 -2.93 -66.80 3.82
C THR A 325 -3.83 -66.13 4.84
N SER A 326 -3.33 -65.03 5.40
CA SER A 326 -4.15 -64.09 6.18
C SER A 326 -5.21 -63.43 5.31
N GLY A 327 -6.31 -63.00 5.92
CA GLY A 327 -7.24 -62.06 5.30
C GLY A 327 -6.68 -60.64 5.33
N ASP A 328 -7.20 -59.79 4.43
CA ASP A 328 -6.83 -58.39 4.35
C ASP A 328 -7.47 -57.58 5.50
N ALA A 329 -6.84 -56.47 5.85
CA ALA A 329 -7.43 -55.51 6.79
C ALA A 329 -8.71 -54.89 6.22
N GLY A 330 -9.64 -54.55 7.11
CA GLY A 330 -10.76 -53.68 6.79
C GLY A 330 -10.28 -52.27 6.47
N GLY A 331 -10.95 -51.62 5.51
CA GLY A 331 -10.75 -50.21 5.21
C GLY A 331 -11.21 -49.31 6.34
N SER A 332 -10.57 -48.16 6.53
CA SER A 332 -11.01 -47.17 7.51
C SER A 332 -12.35 -46.56 7.13
N GLY A 333 -13.08 -46.06 8.13
CA GLY A 333 -14.22 -45.19 7.95
C GLY A 333 -13.78 -43.78 7.54
N GLY A 334 -14.61 -43.13 6.74
CA GLY A 334 -14.33 -41.79 6.23
C GLY A 334 -14.61 -40.71 7.26
N ASP A 335 -13.99 -39.55 7.11
CA ASP A 335 -14.26 -38.42 8.01
C ASP A 335 -15.57 -37.72 7.65
N ALA A 336 -16.29 -37.22 8.65
CA ALA A 336 -17.46 -36.39 8.40
C ALA A 336 -17.05 -35.03 7.81
N ILE A 337 -16.08 -34.37 8.46
CA ILE A 337 -15.54 -33.07 8.04
C ILE A 337 -14.02 -33.13 8.05
N PHE A 338 -13.40 -32.79 6.92
CA PHE A 338 -11.95 -32.68 6.77
C PHE A 338 -11.56 -31.21 6.56
N CYS A 339 -10.78 -30.65 7.49
CA CYS A 339 -10.33 -29.27 7.46
C CYS A 339 -8.91 -29.17 6.87
N ARG A 340 -8.78 -28.48 5.74
CA ARG A 340 -7.49 -28.19 5.08
C ARG A 340 -6.90 -26.83 5.46
N LEU A 341 -7.66 -26.02 6.20
CA LEU A 341 -7.27 -24.69 6.65
C LEU A 341 -7.97 -24.36 7.98
N PRO A 342 -7.56 -23.31 8.69
CA PRO A 342 -8.28 -22.79 9.84
C PRO A 342 -9.74 -22.44 9.48
N MET A 343 -10.68 -22.86 10.33
CA MET A 343 -12.11 -22.58 10.15
C MET A 343 -12.88 -22.73 11.47
N SER A 344 -14.11 -22.21 11.50
CA SER A 344 -15.05 -22.44 12.60
C SER A 344 -16.11 -23.46 12.20
N ILE A 345 -16.44 -24.37 13.10
CA ILE A 345 -17.52 -25.35 12.94
C ILE A 345 -18.52 -25.14 14.07
N ILE A 346 -19.79 -24.97 13.71
CA ILE A 346 -20.89 -24.79 14.64
C ILE A 346 -21.86 -25.94 14.42
N ILE A 347 -22.08 -26.76 15.45
CA ILE A 347 -23.09 -27.82 15.43
C ILE A 347 -24.21 -27.35 16.36
N ASP A 348 -25.33 -26.95 15.78
CA ASP A 348 -26.50 -26.52 16.55
C ASP A 348 -27.12 -27.72 17.30
N GLY A 349 -27.94 -27.44 18.31
CA GLY A 349 -28.75 -28.46 18.98
C GLY A 349 -29.60 -29.23 17.96
N GLY A 350 -29.51 -30.56 17.97
CA GLY A 350 -30.16 -31.44 16.99
C GLY A 350 -29.42 -31.62 15.66
N GLY A 351 -28.27 -30.97 15.45
CA GLY A 351 -27.35 -31.26 14.35
C GLY A 351 -26.51 -32.52 14.64
N ILE A 352 -26.15 -33.27 13.60
CA ILE A 352 -25.42 -34.55 13.73
C ILE A 352 -24.16 -34.53 12.85
N VAL A 353 -22.99 -34.81 13.44
CA VAL A 353 -21.70 -34.91 12.72
C VAL A 353 -20.94 -36.15 13.14
N GLN A 354 -20.76 -37.12 12.23
CA GLN A 354 -20.26 -38.43 12.62
C GLN A 354 -19.28 -39.01 11.60
N GLY A 355 -18.14 -39.53 12.05
CA GLY A 355 -17.25 -40.31 11.19
C GLY A 355 -17.89 -41.62 10.75
N GLY A 356 -17.41 -42.18 9.64
CA GLY A 356 -17.74 -43.53 9.23
C GLY A 356 -17.12 -44.56 10.19
N GLY A 357 -17.73 -45.73 10.31
CA GLY A 357 -17.15 -46.89 10.98
C GLY A 357 -16.18 -47.61 10.07
N GLY A 358 -15.13 -48.20 10.64
CA GLY A 358 -14.20 -49.05 9.92
C GLY A 358 -14.85 -50.35 9.42
N GLY A 359 -14.33 -50.91 8.34
CA GLY A 359 -14.68 -52.27 7.93
C GLY A 359 -14.07 -53.30 8.88
N GLY A 360 -14.74 -54.44 9.06
CA GLY A 360 -14.16 -55.59 9.76
C GLY A 360 -13.03 -56.21 8.94
N GLY A 361 -12.02 -56.78 9.59
CA GLY A 361 -10.95 -57.53 8.92
C GLY A 361 -11.46 -58.83 8.27
N GLY A 362 -10.79 -59.27 7.20
CA GLY A 362 -11.06 -60.55 6.57
C GLY A 362 -10.57 -61.73 7.43
N GLY A 363 -11.32 -62.82 7.46
CA GLY A 363 -10.91 -64.05 8.11
C GLY A 363 -9.74 -64.72 7.38
N ALA A 364 -8.90 -65.44 8.11
CA ALA A 364 -7.79 -66.19 7.51
C ALA A 364 -8.28 -67.44 6.75
N GLY A 365 -7.60 -67.81 5.67
CA GLY A 365 -7.82 -69.10 5.02
C GLY A 365 -7.27 -70.24 5.89
N GLY A 366 -7.87 -71.43 5.78
CA GLY A 366 -7.45 -72.59 6.56
C GLY A 366 -6.00 -72.99 6.26
N ASN A 367 -5.25 -73.37 7.30
CA ASN A 367 -3.95 -74.02 7.19
C ASN A 367 -3.89 -75.15 8.22
N ASN A 368 -4.08 -76.40 7.81
CA ASN A 368 -4.06 -77.52 8.75
C ASN A 368 -2.64 -78.05 9.02
N GLY A 369 -1.59 -77.48 8.42
CA GLY A 369 -0.21 -77.99 8.54
C GLY A 369 -0.01 -79.41 8.01
N ASP A 370 -1.06 -80.04 7.47
CA ASP A 370 -1.04 -81.37 6.87
C ASP A 370 -0.92 -81.25 5.33
N PRO A 371 0.17 -81.75 4.72
CA PRO A 371 0.34 -81.74 3.26
C PRO A 371 -0.62 -82.66 2.49
N TYR A 372 -1.48 -83.44 3.16
CA TYR A 372 -2.36 -84.44 2.54
C TYR A 372 -3.87 -84.14 2.57
N GLU A 373 -4.34 -83.05 3.19
CA GLU A 373 -5.77 -82.67 3.09
C GLU A 373 -6.04 -81.74 1.87
N PRO A 374 -6.83 -82.18 0.88
CA PRO A 374 -7.04 -81.43 -0.36
C PRO A 374 -8.17 -80.38 -0.30
N GLN A 375 -8.94 -80.29 0.81
CA GLN A 375 -10.09 -79.38 0.93
C GLN A 375 -9.88 -78.35 2.02
N LEU A 376 -9.00 -77.38 1.73
CA LEU A 376 -8.77 -76.25 2.63
C LEU A 376 -9.80 -75.15 2.36
N GLY A 377 -10.33 -74.55 3.42
CA GLY A 377 -11.39 -73.56 3.33
C GLY A 377 -10.88 -72.15 3.05
N GLY A 378 -11.59 -71.38 2.24
CA GLY A 378 -11.37 -69.93 2.14
C GLY A 378 -11.85 -69.19 3.40
N GLY A 379 -11.16 -68.11 3.78
CA GLY A 379 -11.57 -67.27 4.90
C GLY A 379 -12.81 -66.42 4.59
N GLY A 380 -13.64 -66.11 5.59
CA GLY A 380 -14.80 -65.24 5.41
C GLY A 380 -14.44 -63.78 5.17
N GLY A 381 -15.20 -63.06 4.35
CA GLY A 381 -15.00 -61.62 4.12
C GLY A 381 -15.46 -60.77 5.31
N GLY A 382 -14.74 -59.70 5.64
CA GLY A 382 -15.08 -58.81 6.74
C GLY A 382 -16.36 -58.01 6.51
N GLY A 383 -17.01 -57.57 7.59
CA GLY A 383 -18.22 -56.75 7.54
C GLY A 383 -17.99 -55.31 7.06
N GLY A 384 -18.93 -54.73 6.31
CA GLY A 384 -18.85 -53.33 5.88
C GLY A 384 -19.19 -52.34 7.00
N GLY A 385 -18.40 -51.28 7.16
CA GLY A 385 -18.62 -50.24 8.18
C GLY A 385 -19.87 -49.39 7.96
N ALA A 386 -20.41 -48.78 9.02
CA ALA A 386 -21.54 -47.85 8.89
C ALA A 386 -21.07 -46.43 8.52
N PRO A 387 -21.73 -45.67 7.64
CA PRO A 387 -22.84 -46.05 6.79
C PRO A 387 -22.38 -46.69 5.47
N ASN A 388 -23.13 -47.69 4.99
CA ASN A 388 -23.08 -48.21 3.62
C ASN A 388 -21.73 -48.79 3.15
N GLY A 389 -20.80 -49.12 4.07
CA GLY A 389 -19.54 -49.77 3.72
C GLY A 389 -19.79 -51.09 3.01
N SER A 390 -19.03 -51.39 1.97
CA SER A 390 -19.15 -52.68 1.28
C SER A 390 -18.61 -53.81 2.14
N GLY A 391 -19.24 -54.98 2.10
CA GLY A 391 -18.68 -56.18 2.70
C GLY A 391 -17.44 -56.65 1.93
N GLY A 392 -16.53 -57.31 2.64
CA GLY A 392 -15.37 -57.96 2.05
C GLY A 392 -15.76 -59.19 1.25
N ALA A 393 -15.03 -59.48 0.19
CA ALA A 393 -15.21 -60.75 -0.53
C ALA A 393 -14.65 -61.89 0.33
N GLY A 394 -15.29 -63.06 0.27
CA GLY A 394 -14.71 -64.28 0.84
C GLY A 394 -13.44 -64.70 0.08
N GLY A 395 -12.51 -65.33 0.79
CA GLY A 395 -11.30 -65.88 0.22
C GLY A 395 -11.59 -67.09 -0.66
N GLY A 396 -10.80 -67.26 -1.72
CA GLY A 396 -10.93 -68.40 -2.63
C GLY A 396 -10.49 -69.70 -1.95
N GLY A 397 -11.34 -70.72 -2.03
CA GLY A 397 -11.05 -72.07 -1.59
C GLY A 397 -12.07 -73.10 -2.08
N ALA A 398 -11.95 -74.34 -1.64
CA ALA A 398 -12.91 -75.40 -1.94
C ALA A 398 -13.40 -76.02 -0.62
N PRO A 399 -14.42 -75.40 0.05
CA PRO A 399 -15.26 -74.29 -0.42
C PRO A 399 -14.65 -72.89 -0.19
N SER A 400 -15.08 -71.90 -0.98
CA SER A 400 -14.76 -70.49 -0.74
C SER A 400 -15.45 -69.99 0.54
N GLY A 401 -14.85 -68.98 1.19
CA GLY A 401 -15.49 -68.30 2.31
C GLY A 401 -16.69 -67.46 1.85
N ALA A 402 -17.61 -67.16 2.75
CA ALA A 402 -18.74 -66.28 2.44
C ALA A 402 -18.30 -64.81 2.40
N ASN A 403 -18.97 -64.00 1.59
CA ASN A 403 -18.78 -62.55 1.61
C ASN A 403 -19.31 -61.96 2.91
N GLY A 404 -18.67 -60.89 3.39
CA GLY A 404 -19.24 -60.05 4.44
C GLY A 404 -20.46 -59.30 3.92
N ASN A 405 -21.35 -58.94 4.84
CA ASN A 405 -22.52 -58.13 4.54
C ASN A 405 -22.12 -56.65 4.43
N PRO A 406 -22.76 -55.88 3.53
CA PRO A 406 -22.61 -54.43 3.52
C PRO A 406 -23.24 -53.79 4.75
N GLY A 407 -22.73 -52.63 5.14
CA GLY A 407 -23.37 -51.76 6.12
C GLY A 407 -24.66 -51.14 5.60
N SER A 408 -25.56 -50.79 6.51
CA SER A 408 -26.73 -49.95 6.26
C SER A 408 -26.40 -48.47 6.48
N ALA A 409 -27.39 -47.59 6.33
CA ALA A 409 -27.23 -46.15 6.57
C ALA A 409 -26.92 -45.79 8.05
N THR A 410 -27.12 -46.71 9.00
CA THR A 410 -26.96 -46.46 10.44
C THR A 410 -26.22 -47.56 11.20
N THR A 411 -26.11 -48.76 10.63
CA THR A 411 -25.44 -49.92 11.22
C THR A 411 -24.45 -50.49 10.21
N GLY A 412 -23.41 -51.18 10.63
CA GLY A 412 -22.57 -51.91 9.68
C GLY A 412 -23.09 -53.32 9.45
N GLY A 413 -22.40 -54.07 8.59
CA GLY A 413 -22.76 -55.41 8.17
C GLY A 413 -21.92 -56.48 8.85
N PHE A 414 -22.52 -57.62 9.18
CA PHE A 414 -21.81 -58.77 9.75
C PHE A 414 -20.73 -59.32 8.80
N GLY A 415 -19.66 -59.89 9.35
CA GLY A 415 -18.68 -60.63 8.56
C GLY A 415 -19.27 -61.94 8.00
N GLY A 416 -18.66 -62.45 6.94
CA GLY A 416 -19.05 -63.70 6.31
C GLY A 416 -18.53 -64.91 7.08
N ASP A 417 -19.31 -65.99 7.07
CA ASP A 417 -18.91 -67.26 7.67
C ASP A 417 -17.72 -67.91 6.94
N ALA A 418 -16.93 -68.66 7.68
CA ALA A 418 -15.91 -69.55 7.14
C ALA A 418 -16.57 -70.76 6.48
N SER A 419 -15.88 -71.41 5.54
CA SER A 419 -16.36 -72.67 4.99
C SER A 419 -16.37 -73.75 6.08
N LEU A 420 -17.56 -74.29 6.39
CA LEU A 420 -17.75 -75.35 7.38
C LEU A 420 -16.93 -76.59 7.03
N GLY A 421 -15.94 -76.93 7.86
CA GLY A 421 -15.19 -78.20 7.78
C GLY A 421 -13.66 -78.09 7.76
N SER A 422 -13.06 -76.93 7.49
CA SER A 422 -11.64 -76.89 7.03
C SER A 422 -10.72 -75.84 7.70
N GLY A 423 -11.06 -75.35 8.90
CA GLY A 423 -10.17 -74.50 9.70
C GLY A 423 -10.00 -73.03 9.26
N GLY A 424 -10.82 -72.52 8.33
CA GLY A 424 -10.85 -71.08 7.97
C GLY A 424 -11.51 -70.21 9.06
N GLY A 425 -11.12 -68.93 9.15
CA GLY A 425 -11.68 -67.94 10.08
C GLY A 425 -12.89 -67.18 9.50
N THR A 426 -13.88 -66.83 10.34
CA THR A 426 -14.98 -65.94 9.92
C THR A 426 -14.48 -64.51 9.74
N GLY A 427 -15.12 -63.73 8.88
CA GLY A 427 -14.83 -62.30 8.77
C GLY A 427 -15.23 -61.56 10.05
N ALA A 428 -14.48 -60.52 10.44
CA ALA A 428 -14.79 -59.74 11.63
C ALA A 428 -16.00 -58.80 11.41
N LEU A 429 -16.58 -58.36 12.53
CA LEU A 429 -17.68 -57.39 12.52
C LEU A 429 -17.21 -55.99 12.10
N TYR A 430 -18.16 -55.26 11.54
CA TYR A 430 -18.07 -53.84 11.22
C TYR A 430 -17.80 -52.95 12.43
N GLY A 431 -17.27 -51.76 12.17
CA GLY A 431 -17.26 -50.64 13.09
C GLY A 431 -18.60 -49.89 13.04
N ALA A 432 -19.17 -49.62 14.21
CA ALA A 432 -20.28 -48.68 14.32
C ALA A 432 -19.84 -47.27 13.88
N ILE A 433 -20.80 -46.37 13.67
CA ILE A 433 -20.52 -44.97 13.30
C ILE A 433 -19.45 -44.38 14.24
N GLY A 434 -18.35 -43.87 13.67
CA GLY A 434 -17.23 -43.25 14.38
C GLY A 434 -16.33 -44.20 15.17
N ASN A 435 -16.44 -45.52 14.97
CA ASN A 435 -15.66 -46.54 15.68
C ASN A 435 -14.87 -47.45 14.72
N ASP A 436 -13.82 -48.05 15.27
CA ASP A 436 -13.00 -49.03 14.56
C ASP A 436 -13.81 -50.29 14.22
N GLY A 437 -13.48 -50.93 13.11
CA GLY A 437 -13.90 -52.29 12.82
C GLY A 437 -13.27 -53.27 13.81
N PHE A 438 -13.91 -54.41 14.01
CA PHE A 438 -13.35 -55.42 14.90
C PHE A 438 -12.19 -56.16 14.22
N ASN A 439 -11.20 -56.54 15.03
CA ASN A 439 -10.15 -57.48 14.64
C ASN A 439 -10.70 -58.91 14.68
N PHE A 440 -10.23 -59.78 13.80
CA PHE A 440 -10.47 -61.22 13.94
C PHE A 440 -9.34 -61.85 14.76
N PHE A 441 -9.69 -62.52 15.86
CA PHE A 441 -8.79 -63.40 16.61
C PHE A 441 -9.24 -64.85 16.46
N SER A 442 -8.40 -65.69 15.83
CA SER A 442 -8.64 -67.13 15.79
C SER A 442 -8.61 -67.71 17.22
N PRO A 443 -9.61 -68.50 17.64
CA PRO A 443 -9.60 -69.18 18.94
C PRO A 443 -8.49 -70.23 19.07
N LEU A 444 -7.81 -70.59 17.97
CA LEU A 444 -6.68 -71.54 17.95
C LEU A 444 -5.31 -70.84 17.89
N GLY A 445 -5.24 -69.51 17.87
CA GLY A 445 -3.98 -68.76 17.92
C GLY A 445 -3.03 -68.94 16.71
N GLN A 446 -3.43 -69.68 15.67
CA GLN A 446 -2.53 -70.12 14.59
C GLN A 446 -2.76 -69.46 13.22
N ALA A 447 -3.80 -68.63 13.05
CA ALA A 447 -4.05 -67.93 11.78
C ALA A 447 -4.41 -66.46 12.00
N TRP A 448 -3.59 -65.57 11.45
CA TRP A 448 -3.69 -64.12 11.56
C TRP A 448 -4.78 -63.62 10.61
N GLY A 449 -5.95 -63.25 11.14
CA GLY A 449 -6.96 -62.52 10.37
C GLY A 449 -6.53 -61.06 10.14
N GLY A 450 -7.22 -60.38 9.23
CA GLY A 450 -7.03 -58.96 9.03
C GLY A 450 -7.46 -58.15 10.25
N SER A 451 -6.82 -57.00 10.47
CA SER A 451 -7.29 -56.03 11.46
C SER A 451 -8.54 -55.31 10.97
N GLY A 452 -9.37 -54.83 11.88
CA GLY A 452 -10.43 -53.90 11.55
C GLY A 452 -9.86 -52.56 11.11
N GLY A 453 -10.58 -51.87 10.22
CA GLY A 453 -10.22 -50.52 9.82
C GLY A 453 -10.49 -49.50 10.93
N ALA A 454 -9.73 -48.41 10.96
CA ALA A 454 -9.96 -47.34 11.92
C ALA A 454 -11.31 -46.63 11.67
N GLY A 455 -11.94 -46.12 12.72
CA GLY A 455 -13.08 -45.22 12.64
C GLY A 455 -12.69 -43.87 12.05
N GLY A 456 -13.60 -43.28 11.28
CA GLY A 456 -13.49 -41.93 10.78
C GLY A 456 -13.70 -40.89 11.88
N TYR A 457 -13.18 -39.69 11.67
CA TYR A 457 -13.33 -38.58 12.60
C TYR A 457 -14.66 -37.86 12.35
N ALA A 458 -15.28 -37.35 13.42
CA ALA A 458 -16.36 -36.38 13.27
C ALA A 458 -15.80 -35.09 12.64
N VAL A 459 -14.64 -34.64 13.10
CA VAL A 459 -13.90 -33.52 12.54
C VAL A 459 -12.42 -33.84 12.55
N ARG A 460 -11.78 -33.86 11.38
CA ARG A 460 -10.33 -33.92 11.26
C ARG A 460 -9.76 -32.52 11.02
N LYS A 461 -9.00 -32.01 11.97
CA LYS A 461 -8.39 -30.67 11.95
C LYS A 461 -7.13 -30.61 11.09
N ASN A 462 -6.41 -31.72 10.98
CA ASN A 462 -5.20 -31.84 10.16
C ASN A 462 -4.13 -30.78 10.52
N GLY A 463 -3.93 -30.52 11.81
CA GLY A 463 -2.98 -29.52 12.31
C GLY A 463 -3.44 -28.05 12.19
N ASN A 464 -4.65 -27.80 11.68
CA ASN A 464 -5.20 -26.45 11.56
C ASN A 464 -5.89 -25.98 12.85
N ALA A 465 -5.89 -24.65 13.06
CA ALA A 465 -6.68 -24.02 14.11
C ALA A 465 -8.17 -24.10 13.77
N VAL A 466 -8.84 -25.15 14.26
CA VAL A 466 -10.28 -25.38 14.06
C VAL A 466 -11.01 -25.24 15.39
N ASN A 467 -11.89 -24.22 15.44
CA ASN A 467 -12.76 -23.97 16.58
C ASN A 467 -14.09 -24.70 16.36
N VAL A 468 -14.42 -25.64 17.24
CA VAL A 468 -15.66 -26.41 17.16
C VAL A 468 -16.57 -26.04 18.33
N THR A 469 -17.70 -25.41 18.03
CA THR A 469 -18.79 -25.16 18.98
C THR A 469 -19.82 -26.27 18.79
N ASN A 470 -19.88 -27.22 19.71
CA ASN A 470 -20.74 -28.40 19.60
C ASN A 470 -21.88 -28.38 20.61
N ASN A 471 -23.09 -28.12 20.14
CA ASN A 471 -24.34 -28.28 20.90
C ASN A 471 -25.19 -29.47 20.40
N GLY A 472 -24.68 -30.23 19.42
CA GLY A 472 -25.38 -31.35 18.78
C GLY A 472 -24.78 -32.71 19.13
N THR A 473 -24.95 -33.68 18.24
CA THR A 473 -24.45 -35.05 18.43
C THR A 473 -23.23 -35.32 17.54
N THR A 474 -22.15 -35.80 18.16
CA THR A 474 -20.93 -36.20 17.44
C THR A 474 -20.53 -37.65 17.72
N ALA A 475 -20.00 -38.35 16.72
CA ALA A 475 -19.41 -39.68 16.89
C ALA A 475 -18.13 -39.81 16.05
N GLY A 476 -17.07 -40.36 16.65
CA GLY A 476 -15.69 -40.28 16.13
C GLY A 476 -14.93 -39.08 16.68
N GLY A 477 -13.60 -39.11 16.57
CA GLY A 477 -12.72 -38.10 17.15
C GLY A 477 -12.93 -36.70 16.58
N ILE A 478 -12.60 -35.68 17.38
CA ILE A 478 -12.36 -34.29 16.94
C ILE A 478 -10.87 -34.05 17.12
N GLY A 479 -10.08 -34.28 16.06
CA GLY A 479 -8.62 -34.44 16.16
C GLY A 479 -7.84 -33.75 15.07
#